data_AF-A0A3E4VW65-F1
#
_entry.id   AF-A0A3E4VW65-F1
#
_cell.length_a   1.000
_cell.length_b   1.000
_cell.length_c   1.000
_cell.angle_alpha   90.00
_cell.angle_beta   90.00
_cell.angle_gamma   90.00
#
_symmetry.space_group_name_H-M   'P 1'
#
loop_
_entity.id
_entity.type
_entity.pdbx_description
1 polymer ?
#
loop_
_entity_poly.entity_id
_entity_poly.type
_entity_poly.pdbx_seq_one_letter_code
_entity_poly.pdbx_strand_id
1 'polypeptide(L)'
;MEITGIIKKIYPLQEGTSKSTGNKWKSMEFLLETEDRYPQSACLQLMNDNCTRFEIKEGDKVKVQFDLKAREWDNKAYNTLNAWKVDKVQ
;
A
#
# COMPACT_ATOMS: atom_id res chain seq x y z
N MET A 1 0.95 11.38 -5.08
CA MET A 1 1.07 11.84 -3.68
C MET A 1 2.21 11.09 -3.01
N GLU A 2 2.73 11.61 -1.90
CA GLU A 2 3.79 10.94 -1.14
C GLU A 2 3.51 11.01 0.35
N ILE A 3 3.95 9.98 1.08
CA ILE A 3 3.88 9.90 2.54
C ILE A 3 5.19 9.29 3.04
N THR A 4 5.70 9.81 4.15
CA THR A 4 6.90 9.28 4.79
C THR A 4 6.55 8.85 6.20
N GLY A 5 7.02 7.68 6.61
CA GLY A 5 6.77 7.17 7.95
C GLY A 5 7.34 5.78 8.15
N ILE A 6 6.95 5.17 9.26
CA ILE A 6 7.42 3.84 9.68
C ILE A 6 6.34 2.82 9.33
N ILE A 7 6.76 1.69 8.76
CA ILE A 7 5.87 0.57 8.51
C ILE A 7 5.52 -0.08 9.84
N LYS A 8 4.25 0.05 10.25
CA LYS A 8 3.78 -0.48 11.52
C LYS A 8 3.41 -1.95 11.44
N LYS A 9 2.79 -2.34 10.31
CA LYS A 9 2.29 -3.69 10.10
C LYS A 9 2.24 -4.02 8.62
N ILE A 10 2.61 -5.25 8.27
CA ILE A 10 2.45 -5.77 6.92
C ILE A 10 1.37 -6.86 6.96
N TYR A 11 0.38 -6.76 6.07
CA TYR A 11 -0.67 -7.75 5.93
C TYR A 11 -0.23 -8.86 4.97
N PRO A 12 -0.79 -10.07 5.10
CA PRO A 12 -0.45 -11.18 4.22
C PRO A 12 -0.71 -10.81 2.75
N LEU A 13 0.24 -11.19 1.89
CA LEU A 13 0.11 -11.06 0.44
C LEU A 13 -1.17 -11.78 -0.01
N GLN A 14 -2.07 -11.04 -0.64
CA GLN A 14 -3.22 -11.60 -1.32
C GLN A 14 -2.84 -11.84 -2.78
N GLU A 15 -3.12 -13.02 -3.28
CA GLU A 15 -2.97 -13.32 -4.69
C GLU A 15 -4.23 -13.99 -5.22
N GLY A 16 -4.55 -13.70 -6.47
CA GLY A 16 -5.74 -14.23 -7.11
C GLY A 16 -5.65 -14.11 -8.62
N THR A 17 -6.67 -14.64 -9.29
CA THR A 17 -6.79 -14.52 -10.75
C THR A 17 -7.95 -13.60 -11.05
N SER A 18 -7.70 -12.55 -11.84
CA SER A 18 -8.75 -11.63 -12.27
C SER A 18 -9.78 -12.41 -13.08
N LYS A 19 -11.04 -12.43 -12.62
CA LYS A 19 -12.14 -13.11 -13.33
C LYS A 19 -12.40 -12.52 -14.72
N SER A 20 -11.96 -11.28 -14.97
CA SER A 20 -12.26 -10.55 -16.20
C SER A 20 -11.16 -10.69 -17.27
N THR A 21 -9.90 -10.82 -16.87
CA THR A 21 -8.74 -10.85 -17.78
C THR A 21 -7.92 -12.13 -17.69
N GLY A 22 -8.18 -13.01 -16.72
CA GLY A 22 -7.38 -14.23 -16.49
C GLY A 22 -5.98 -13.97 -15.94
N ASN A 23 -5.59 -12.71 -15.75
CA ASN A 23 -4.28 -12.35 -15.22
C ASN A 23 -4.21 -12.57 -13.71
N LYS A 24 -3.10 -13.16 -13.27
CA LYS A 24 -2.77 -13.27 -11.85
C LYS A 24 -2.46 -11.87 -11.31
N TRP A 25 -3.16 -11.47 -10.27
CA TRP A 25 -2.86 -10.25 -9.54
C TRP A 25 -2.33 -10.63 -8.17
N LYS A 26 -1.42 -9.80 -7.67
CA LYS A 26 -0.91 -9.85 -6.30
C LYS A 26 -1.18 -8.50 -5.67
N SER A 27 -1.60 -8.49 -4.41
CA SER A 27 -1.85 -7.29 -3.63
C SER A 27 -1.25 -7.48 -2.25
N MET A 28 -0.37 -6.58 -1.83
CA MET A 28 0.19 -6.57 -0.50
C MET A 28 -0.21 -5.27 0.17
N GLU A 29 -0.92 -5.37 1.28
CA GLU A 29 -1.33 -4.21 2.08
C GLU A 29 -0.36 -4.02 3.25
N PHE A 30 -0.09 -2.77 3.60
CA PHE A 30 0.71 -2.45 4.77
C PHE A 30 0.23 -1.15 5.42
N LEU A 31 0.36 -1.11 6.74
CA LEU A 31 0.04 0.05 7.56
C LEU A 31 1.32 0.87 7.75
N LEU A 32 1.27 2.12 7.33
CA LEU A 32 2.32 3.11 7.55
C LEU A 32 1.85 4.14 8.57
N GLU A 33 2.72 4.51 9.48
CA GLU A 33 2.48 5.50 10.52
C GLU A 33 3.46 6.66 10.35
N THR A 34 2.97 7.88 10.19
CA THR A 34 3.85 9.06 10.08
C THR A 34 4.52 9.39 11.42
N GLU A 35 5.72 9.97 11.37
CA GLU A 35 6.50 10.36 12.56
C GLU A 35 6.28 11.83 12.97
N ASP A 36 5.17 12.42 12.57
CA ASP A 36 4.80 13.78 12.93
C ASP A 36 4.28 13.88 14.37
N ARG A 37 4.13 15.12 14.87
CA ARG A 37 3.53 15.41 16.19
C ARG A 37 2.14 14.76 16.37
N TYR A 38 1.44 14.51 15.26
CA TYR A 38 0.18 13.76 15.22
C TYR A 38 0.35 12.60 14.23
N PRO A 39 0.67 11.39 14.72
CA PRO A 39 0.91 10.25 13.86
C PRO A 39 -0.37 9.90 13.10
N GLN A 40 -0.27 9.88 11.77
CA GLN A 40 -1.35 9.46 10.90
C GLN A 40 -1.06 8.05 10.40
N SER A 41 -1.99 7.13 10.65
CA SER A 41 -1.92 5.79 10.11
C SER A 41 -2.61 5.76 8.74
N ALA A 42 -1.88 5.33 7.72
CA ALA A 42 -2.39 5.13 6.36
C ALA A 42 -2.22 3.67 5.94
N CYS A 43 -3.28 3.07 5.43
CA CYS A 43 -3.21 1.74 4.82
C CYS A 43 -2.96 1.90 3.32
N LEU A 44 -1.83 1.38 2.84
CA LEU A 44 -1.46 1.42 1.43
C LEU A 44 -1.39 0.01 0.87
N GLN A 45 -1.69 -0.13 -0.42
CA GLN A 45 -1.56 -1.40 -1.13
C GLN A 45 -0.53 -1.31 -2.25
N LEU A 46 0.35 -2.29 -2.33
CA LEU A 46 1.20 -2.57 -3.48
C LEU A 46 0.46 -3.57 -4.36
N MET A 47 0.53 -3.39 -5.68
CA MET A 47 -0.05 -4.34 -6.64
C MET A 47 1.02 -4.95 -7.55
N ASN A 48 0.77 -6.19 -7.98
CA ASN A 48 1.56 -6.95 -8.95
C ASN A 48 3.04 -7.02 -8.57
N ASP A 49 3.92 -6.64 -9.50
CA ASP A 49 5.38 -6.69 -9.37
C ASP A 49 5.92 -5.86 -8.20
N ASN A 50 5.23 -4.75 -7.87
CA ASN A 50 5.65 -3.86 -6.79
C ASN A 50 5.63 -4.56 -5.41
N CYS A 51 4.83 -5.60 -5.23
CA CYS A 51 4.82 -6.39 -3.98
C CYS A 51 6.13 -7.14 -3.76
N THR A 52 6.82 -7.53 -4.83
CA THR A 52 8.07 -8.30 -4.78
C THR A 52 9.28 -7.40 -4.95
N ARG A 53 9.13 -6.29 -5.70
CA ARG A 53 10.19 -5.33 -5.95
C ARG A 53 10.62 -4.54 -4.71
N PHE A 54 9.68 -4.20 -3.85
CA PHE A 54 9.95 -3.44 -2.63
C PHE A 54 9.88 -4.38 -1.43
N GLU A 55 11.03 -4.92 -1.01
CA GLU A 55 11.13 -5.69 0.25
C GLU A 55 10.95 -4.76 1.46
N ILE A 56 9.69 -4.52 1.82
CA ILE A 56 9.31 -3.79 3.01
C ILE A 56 9.33 -4.69 4.25
N LYS A 57 9.77 -4.16 5.40
CA LYS A 57 9.71 -4.85 6.69
C LYS A 57 9.05 -3.96 7.74
N GLU A 58 8.43 -4.59 8.73
CA GLU A 58 7.89 -3.88 9.89
C GLU A 58 9.04 -3.17 10.62
N GLY A 59 8.85 -1.89 10.94
CA GLY A 59 9.87 -1.02 11.52
C GLY A 59 10.75 -0.27 10.52
N ASP A 60 10.69 -0.57 9.21
CA ASP A 60 11.42 0.22 8.21
C ASP A 60 10.78 1.62 8.09
N LYS A 61 11.65 2.65 8.05
CA LYS A 61 11.26 4.00 7.68
C LYS A 61 11.30 4.12 6.16
N VAL A 62 10.15 4.44 5.57
CA VAL A 62 9.99 4.48 4.11
C VAL A 62 9.24 5.72 3.66
N LYS A 63 9.60 6.17 2.46
CA LYS A 63 8.90 7.17 1.69
C LYS A 63 8.11 6.46 0.59
N VAL A 64 6.79 6.47 0.69
CA VAL A 64 5.89 5.81 -0.25
C VAL A 64 5.25 6.85 -1.16
N GLN A 65 5.37 6.65 -2.47
CA GLN A 65 4.60 7.39 -3.45
C GLN A 65 3.41 6.56 -3.91
N PHE A 66 2.23 7.17 -3.85
CA PHE A 66 0.96 6.51 -4.11
C PHE A 66 -0.02 7.39 -4.89
N ASP A 67 -1.00 6.72 -5.51
CA ASP A 67 -2.21 7.32 -6.06
C ASP A 67 -3.42 7.01 -5.18
N LEU A 68 -4.38 7.94 -5.13
CA LEU A 68 -5.67 7.74 -4.48
C LEU A 68 -6.69 7.40 -5.55
N LYS A 69 -7.34 6.26 -5.41
CA LYS A 69 -8.51 5.90 -6.20
C LYS A 69 -9.71 5.79 -5.28
N ALA A 70 -10.76 6.51 -5.61
CA ALA A 70 -12.06 6.28 -5.02
C ALA A 70 -12.80 5.24 -5.87
N ARG A 71 -13.29 4.17 -5.23
CA ARG A 71 -14.25 3.26 -5.84
C ARG A 71 -15.56 3.36 -5.07
N GLU A 72 -16.64 3.56 -5.78
CA GLU A 72 -17.97 3.48 -5.18
C GLU A 72 -18.43 2.03 -5.23
N TRP A 73 -18.72 1.49 -4.05
CA TRP A 73 -19.28 0.15 -3.91
C TRP A 73 -20.42 0.21 -2.91
N ASP A 74 -21.60 -0.28 -3.29
CA ASP A 74 -22.77 -0.39 -2.41
C ASP A 74 -23.14 0.95 -1.71
N ASN A 75 -23.28 2.04 -2.49
CA ASN A 75 -23.55 3.40 -2.00
C ASN A 75 -22.52 3.95 -0.98
N LYS A 76 -21.33 3.35 -0.88
CA LYS A 76 -20.21 3.85 -0.08
C LYS A 76 -18.98 4.08 -0.96
N ALA A 77 -18.31 5.21 -0.75
CA ALA A 77 -17.02 5.49 -1.37
C ALA A 77 -15.90 4.85 -0.53
N TYR A 78 -15.10 4.00 -1.17
CA TYR A 78 -13.90 3.42 -0.60
C TYR A 78 -12.68 4.04 -1.24
N ASN A 79 -11.82 4.62 -0.41
CA ASN A 79 -10.54 5.15 -0.83
C ASN A 79 -9.50 4.05 -0.80
N THR A 80 -8.83 3.87 -1.92
CA THR A 80 -7.74 2.93 -2.10
C THR A 80 -6.47 3.71 -2.38
N LEU A 81 -5.44 3.53 -1.56
CA LEU A 81 -4.13 4.12 -1.74
C LEU A 81 -3.22 3.11 -2.43
N ASN A 82 -3.01 3.24 -3.74
CA ASN A 82 -2.10 2.34 -4.47
C ASN A 82 -0.69 2.91 -4.43
N ALA A 83 0.18 2.24 -3.69
CA ALA A 83 1.60 2.51 -3.70
C ALA A 83 2.22 1.99 -4.99
N TRP A 84 2.92 2.87 -5.72
CA TRP A 84 3.65 2.49 -6.92
C TRP A 84 5.17 2.62 -6.77
N LYS A 85 5.64 3.36 -5.76
CA LYS A 85 7.06 3.44 -5.40
C LYS A 85 7.23 3.48 -3.89
N VAL A 86 8.22 2.74 -3.39
CA VAL A 86 8.64 2.78 -1.98
C VAL A 86 10.15 2.98 -1.96
N ASP A 87 10.61 4.05 -1.32
CA ASP A 87 12.02 4.34 -1.07
C ASP A 87 12.30 4.14 0.43
N LYS A 88 13.31 3.35 0.78
CA LYS A 88 13.74 3.25 2.18
C LYS A 88 14.52 4.52 2.53
N VAL A 89 14.08 5.21 3.57
CA VAL A 89 14.78 6.39 4.10
C VAL A 89 15.64 5.87 5.23
N GLN A 90 16.90 5.54 4.88
CA GLN A 90 17.91 5.09 5.83
C GLN A 90 18.29 6.20 6.81
#